data_AF-A0A1V0I2U4-F1
#
_entry.id   AF-A0A1V0I2U4-F1
#
_cell.length_a   1.000
_cell.length_b   1.000
_cell.length_c   1.000
_cell.angle_alpha   90.00
_cell.angle_beta   90.00
_cell.angle_gamma   90.00
#
_symmetry.space_group_name_H-M   'P 1'
#
loop_
_entity.id
_entity.type
_entity.pdbx_description
1 polymer ?
#
loop_
_entity_poly.entity_id
_entity_poly.type
_entity_poly.pdbx_seq_one_letter_code
_entity_poly.pdbx_strand_id
1 'polypeptide(L)'
;MPHAAFEPASSLLSRLAARGGASSMQRFCGDIAFPIDPLFRGEKVAIGQLAQLAGCDAAALEWVSVRHLGKGHFRLRDEFASLQSFQRLRVRVCPECVRAEAPSAAESWRVPRRLQWKFSSIRGCPEHGCMLVTLPPEKFSKDARDFSAQLRKHYGWVVDQPMIHAGHSPLEQYLTDRILKGRGDRWIDRLELNVVSRACEVLGLRIAVDAYHHRAHRGLEYATPVDTWNRLMALYGHIPRTMACLGSEMLGIWVGNAWQSVGSWNCNPGSRAAERPIRAPGQPARALSAGNPIAEYQDRTANVR
;
A
#
# COMPACT_ATOMS: atom_id res chain seq x y z
N MET A 1 0.88 -16.00 23.62
CA MET A 1 0.25 -14.75 23.10
C MET A 1 -0.67 -15.20 21.99
N PRO A 2 -1.93 -14.73 21.88
CA PRO A 2 -2.80 -15.21 20.81
C PRO A 2 -2.20 -14.86 19.44
N HIS A 3 -2.07 -15.87 18.59
CA HIS A 3 -1.68 -15.71 17.18
C HIS A 3 -2.95 -15.46 16.38
N ALA A 4 -2.98 -14.35 15.64
CA ALA A 4 -4.13 -14.04 14.79
C ALA A 4 -3.99 -14.79 13.45
N ALA A 5 -5.10 -15.32 12.95
CA ALA A 5 -5.12 -16.13 11.71
C ALA A 5 -4.60 -15.41 10.46
N PHE A 6 -4.50 -14.08 10.49
CA PHE A 6 -3.99 -13.23 9.41
C PHE A 6 -2.57 -12.69 9.67
N GLU A 7 -1.93 -13.09 10.77
CA GLU A 7 -0.65 -12.57 11.22
C GLU A 7 0.54 -13.42 10.70
N PRO A 8 1.42 -12.86 9.85
CA PRO A 8 2.60 -13.57 9.36
C PRO A 8 3.68 -13.70 10.45
N ALA A 9 4.55 -14.72 10.34
CA ALA A 9 5.65 -14.98 11.29
C ALA A 9 6.53 -13.76 11.62
N SER A 10 6.84 -12.91 10.63
CA SER A 10 7.62 -11.68 10.86
C SER A 10 6.96 -10.73 11.86
N SER A 11 5.63 -10.67 11.86
CA SER A 11 4.85 -9.84 12.80
C SER A 11 4.82 -10.48 14.18
N LEU A 12 4.57 -11.78 14.23
CA LEU A 12 4.51 -12.52 15.49
C LEU A 12 5.84 -12.40 16.27
N LEU A 13 6.98 -12.57 15.58
CA LEU A 13 8.31 -12.37 16.17
C LEU A 13 8.50 -10.92 16.68
N SER A 14 8.07 -9.93 15.90
CA SER A 14 8.17 -8.52 16.26
C SER A 14 7.39 -8.18 17.53
N ARG A 15 6.15 -8.67 17.63
CA ARG A 15 5.33 -8.52 18.82
C ARG A 15 5.91 -9.27 20.02
N LEU A 16 6.44 -10.47 19.81
CA LEU A 16 7.05 -11.26 20.87
C LEU A 16 8.28 -10.55 21.46
N ALA A 17 9.18 -10.06 20.61
CA ALA A 17 10.33 -9.27 21.02
C ALA A 17 9.89 -8.01 21.78
N ALA A 18 8.92 -7.28 21.23
CA ALA A 18 8.39 -6.06 21.83
C ALA A 18 7.72 -6.31 23.19
N ARG A 19 6.97 -7.41 23.33
CA ARG A 19 6.34 -7.84 24.60
C ARG A 19 7.37 -8.27 25.63
N GLY A 20 8.47 -8.88 25.19
CA GLY A 20 9.61 -9.24 26.04
C GLY A 20 10.46 -8.04 26.48
N GLY A 21 10.07 -6.80 26.13
CA GLY A 21 10.80 -5.59 26.49
C GLY A 21 12.04 -5.33 25.63
N ALA A 22 12.26 -6.11 24.57
CA ALA A 22 13.40 -5.89 23.68
C ALA A 22 13.23 -4.58 22.88
N SER A 23 14.36 -3.92 22.62
CA SER A 23 14.40 -2.71 21.80
C SER A 23 14.23 -2.99 20.30
N SER A 24 14.58 -4.21 19.85
CA SER A 24 14.37 -4.68 18.48
C SER A 24 14.29 -6.21 18.41
N MET A 25 13.74 -6.73 17.32
CA MET A 25 13.76 -8.15 17.00
C MET A 25 15.17 -8.71 16.91
N GLN A 26 16.13 -7.96 16.37
CA GLN A 26 17.51 -8.44 16.20
C GLN A 26 18.17 -8.67 17.56
N ARG A 27 17.96 -7.77 18.51
CA ARG A 27 18.48 -7.92 19.87
C ARG A 27 17.84 -9.13 20.55
N PHE A 28 16.51 -9.21 20.52
CA PHE A 28 15.77 -10.35 21.05
C PHE A 28 16.27 -11.68 20.48
N CYS A 29 16.39 -11.78 19.15
CA CYS A 29 16.88 -13.00 18.50
C CYS A 29 18.33 -13.33 18.87
N GLY A 30 19.18 -12.32 19.07
CA GLY A 30 20.55 -12.51 19.55
C GLY A 30 20.57 -13.12 20.95
N ASP A 31 19.73 -12.61 21.86
CA ASP A 31 19.68 -13.05 23.25
C ASP A 31 19.23 -14.52 23.39
N ILE A 32 18.33 -15.00 22.52
CA ILE A 32 17.82 -16.37 22.53
C ILE A 32 18.42 -17.27 21.43
N ALA A 33 19.45 -16.79 20.71
CA ALA A 33 20.04 -17.46 19.56
C ALA A 33 19.03 -17.93 18.49
N PHE A 34 17.98 -17.14 18.24
CA PHE A 34 16.93 -17.47 17.28
C PHE A 34 17.34 -17.16 15.83
N PRO A 35 17.11 -18.07 14.86
CA PRO A 35 17.53 -17.89 13.47
C PRO A 35 16.61 -16.94 12.68
N ILE A 36 16.83 -15.63 12.82
CA ILE A 36 15.99 -14.59 12.22
C ILE A 36 16.00 -14.60 10.68
N ASP A 37 17.14 -14.89 10.04
CA ASP A 37 17.25 -14.88 8.58
C ASP A 37 16.51 -16.05 7.92
N PRO A 38 16.65 -17.31 8.40
CA PRO A 38 15.77 -18.41 8.01
C PRO A 38 14.28 -18.08 8.14
N LEU A 39 13.88 -17.43 9.23
CA LEU A 39 12.49 -17.00 9.42
C LEU A 39 12.05 -16.00 8.33
N PHE A 40 12.88 -15.01 8.00
CA PHE A 40 12.57 -14.06 6.93
C PHE A 40 12.58 -14.64 5.52
N ARG A 41 13.20 -15.81 5.32
CA ARG A 41 13.10 -16.60 4.10
C ARG A 41 11.85 -17.49 4.07
N GLY A 42 11.14 -17.62 5.19
CA GLY A 42 9.96 -18.48 5.32
C GLY A 42 10.35 -19.96 5.33
N GLU A 43 11.46 -20.30 5.98
CA GLU A 43 11.86 -21.69 6.18
C GLU A 43 10.97 -22.35 7.23
N LYS A 44 10.41 -23.53 6.93
CA LYS A 44 9.45 -24.23 7.79
C LYS A 44 9.98 -24.51 9.19
N VAL A 45 11.27 -24.88 9.29
CA VAL A 45 11.92 -25.17 10.58
C VAL A 45 11.93 -23.93 11.48
N ALA A 46 12.31 -22.76 10.95
CA ALA A 46 12.32 -21.51 11.70
C ALA A 46 10.90 -21.05 12.09
N ILE A 47 9.91 -21.26 11.23
CA ILE A 47 8.49 -21.01 11.54
C ILE A 47 8.02 -21.92 12.68
N GLY A 48 8.35 -23.21 12.63
CA GLY A 48 8.02 -24.17 13.69
C GLY A 48 8.64 -23.81 15.04
N GLN A 49 9.92 -23.39 15.04
CA GLN A 49 10.59 -22.88 16.24
C GLN A 49 9.89 -21.64 16.81
N LEU A 50 9.49 -20.69 15.96
CA LEU A 50 8.74 -19.51 16.40
C LEU A 50 7.37 -19.89 16.97
N ALA A 51 6.66 -20.83 16.33
CA ALA A 51 5.36 -21.30 16.79
C ALA A 51 5.46 -21.94 18.19
N GLN A 52 6.49 -22.78 18.40
CA GLN A 52 6.79 -23.35 19.71
C GLN A 52 7.09 -22.26 20.74
N LEU A 53 7.92 -21.28 20.40
CA LEU A 53 8.29 -20.16 21.28
C LEU A 53 7.07 -19.28 21.64
N ALA A 54 6.17 -19.05 20.69
CA ALA A 54 4.97 -18.23 20.89
C ALA A 54 3.79 -19.01 21.53
N GLY A 55 3.87 -20.34 21.54
CA GLY A 55 2.80 -21.24 21.97
C GLY A 55 1.60 -21.23 21.03
N CYS A 56 1.82 -21.23 19.71
CA CYS A 56 0.76 -21.25 18.69
C CYS A 56 0.89 -22.43 17.74
N ASP A 57 -0.14 -22.67 16.92
CA ASP A 57 -0.12 -23.72 15.92
C ASP A 57 0.84 -23.37 14.77
N ALA A 58 1.77 -24.29 14.48
CA ALA A 58 2.78 -24.12 13.45
C ALA A 58 2.18 -24.13 12.04
N ALA A 59 1.14 -24.94 11.81
CA ALA A 59 0.49 -25.01 10.50
C ALA A 59 -0.27 -23.72 10.18
N ALA A 60 -1.04 -23.19 11.15
CA ALA A 60 -1.69 -21.90 11.04
C ALA A 60 -0.69 -20.75 10.83
N LEU A 61 0.46 -20.77 11.50
CA LEU A 61 1.49 -19.75 11.31
C LEU A 61 2.15 -19.86 9.93
N GLU A 62 2.43 -21.08 9.46
CA GLU A 62 2.97 -21.34 8.12
C GLU A 62 1.98 -20.85 7.04
N TRP A 63 0.68 -21.09 7.22
CA TRP A 63 -0.38 -20.72 6.28
C TRP A 63 -0.36 -19.25 5.86
N VAL A 64 -0.06 -18.34 6.81
CA VAL A 64 0.00 -16.90 6.57
C VAL A 64 1.42 -16.33 6.49
N SER A 65 2.43 -17.19 6.46
CA SER A 65 3.82 -16.78 6.34
C SER A 65 4.31 -16.83 4.89
N VAL A 66 5.01 -15.78 4.48
CA VAL A 66 5.50 -15.64 3.09
C VAL A 66 6.88 -16.27 2.97
N ARG A 67 7.03 -17.15 1.97
CA ARG A 67 8.31 -17.78 1.61
C ARG A 67 9.01 -16.97 0.53
N HIS A 68 10.32 -16.80 0.68
CA HIS A 68 11.16 -16.15 -0.32
C HIS A 68 11.78 -17.20 -1.23
N LEU A 69 11.48 -17.13 -2.53
CA LEU A 69 12.00 -18.06 -3.52
C LEU A 69 13.29 -17.56 -4.20
N GLY A 70 13.80 -16.39 -3.81
CA GLY A 70 14.94 -15.74 -4.44
C GLY A 70 14.54 -14.83 -5.60
N LYS A 71 15.48 -13.99 -6.07
CA LYS A 71 15.30 -13.05 -7.20
C LYS A 71 14.03 -12.18 -7.11
N GLY A 72 13.60 -11.80 -5.91
CA GLY A 72 12.40 -10.97 -5.71
C GLY A 72 11.06 -11.71 -5.88
N HIS A 73 11.08 -13.04 -5.99
CA HIS A 73 9.86 -13.86 -6.05
C HIS A 73 9.50 -14.35 -4.64
N PHE A 74 8.22 -14.28 -4.35
CA PHE A 74 7.63 -14.73 -3.09
C PHE A 74 6.57 -15.77 -3.36
N ARG A 75 6.37 -16.62 -2.37
CA ARG A 75 5.28 -17.58 -2.36
C ARG A 75 4.48 -17.40 -1.09
N LEU A 76 3.18 -17.22 -1.26
CA LEU A 76 2.21 -17.32 -0.18
C LEU A 76 1.35 -18.54 -0.48
N ARG A 77 1.59 -19.65 0.23
CA ARG A 77 0.96 -20.96 -0.04
C ARG A 77 1.19 -21.38 -1.50
N ASP A 78 0.13 -21.44 -2.30
CA ASP A 78 0.17 -21.78 -3.71
C ASP A 78 0.12 -20.56 -4.65
N GLU A 79 0.12 -19.35 -4.08
CA GLU A 79 0.16 -18.11 -4.84
C GLU A 79 1.59 -17.59 -4.96
N PHE A 80 1.97 -17.22 -6.18
CA PHE A 80 3.18 -16.44 -6.41
C PHE A 80 2.88 -14.96 -6.14
N ALA A 81 3.81 -14.28 -5.48
CA ALA A 81 3.78 -12.85 -5.24
C ALA A 81 5.07 -12.19 -5.75
N SER A 82 4.95 -11.07 -6.47
CA SER A 82 6.11 -10.27 -6.92
C SER A 82 6.36 -9.09 -5.98
N LEU A 83 7.54 -8.48 -6.04
CA LEU A 83 7.86 -7.25 -5.29
C LEU A 83 6.91 -6.07 -5.62
N GLN A 84 6.32 -6.05 -6.81
CA GLN A 84 5.41 -4.98 -7.23
C GLN A 84 4.06 -5.08 -6.51
N SER A 85 3.59 -6.30 -6.29
CA SER A 85 2.35 -6.59 -5.56
C SER A 85 2.58 -6.68 -4.06
N PHE A 86 3.77 -7.08 -3.60
CA PHE A 86 4.06 -7.37 -2.19
C PHE A 86 5.14 -6.46 -1.58
N GLN A 87 4.70 -5.57 -0.70
CA GLN A 87 5.51 -4.59 0.01
C GLN A 87 6.07 -5.16 1.33
N ARG A 88 7.35 -5.57 1.30
CA ARG A 88 8.05 -6.10 2.49
C ARG A 88 8.42 -5.03 3.50
N LEU A 89 9.08 -3.98 3.01
CA LEU A 89 9.75 -2.96 3.83
C LEU A 89 8.86 -1.76 4.13
N ARG A 90 7.82 -1.56 3.32
CA ARG A 90 6.85 -0.48 3.55
C ARG A 90 5.82 -0.97 4.55
N VAL A 91 5.83 -0.42 5.75
CA VAL A 91 4.83 -0.74 6.77
C VAL A 91 3.60 0.13 6.55
N ARG A 92 2.44 -0.51 6.52
CA ARG A 92 1.13 0.13 6.43
C ARG A 92 0.26 -0.38 7.56
N VAL A 93 -0.56 0.51 8.12
CA VAL A 93 -1.46 0.22 9.23
C VAL A 93 -2.79 0.94 9.06
N CYS A 94 -3.82 0.40 9.69
CA CYS A 94 -5.08 1.10 9.87
C CYS A 94 -5.00 1.91 11.18
N PRO A 95 -5.18 3.25 11.16
CA PRO A 95 -5.20 4.06 12.38
C PRO A 95 -6.26 3.57 13.39
N GLU A 96 -7.45 3.19 12.93
CA GLU A 96 -8.53 2.71 13.81
C GLU A 96 -8.20 1.37 14.47
N CYS A 97 -7.63 0.40 13.74
CA CYS A 97 -7.14 -0.85 14.34
C CYS A 97 -6.11 -0.56 15.45
N VAL A 98 -5.21 0.41 15.21
CA VAL A 98 -4.18 0.77 16.20
C VAL A 98 -4.83 1.40 17.43
N ARG A 99 -5.79 2.32 17.28
CA ARG A 99 -6.51 2.92 18.43
C ARG A 99 -7.31 1.89 19.22
N ALA A 100 -7.94 0.93 18.54
CA ALA A 100 -8.76 -0.08 19.19
C ALA A 100 -7.91 -1.11 19.97
N GLU A 101 -6.74 -1.49 19.46
CA GLU A 101 -5.97 -2.61 19.99
C GLU A 101 -4.76 -2.19 20.85
N ALA A 102 -4.21 -0.98 20.64
CA ALA A 102 -3.08 -0.45 21.37
C ALA A 102 -3.47 0.87 22.06
N PRO A 103 -3.74 0.86 23.38
CA PRO A 103 -4.08 2.07 24.12
C PRO A 103 -2.89 3.02 24.33
N SER A 104 -1.66 2.52 24.19
CA SER A 104 -0.43 3.30 24.36
C SER A 104 0.67 2.83 23.41
N ALA A 105 1.70 3.67 23.21
CA ALA A 105 2.88 3.30 22.42
C ALA A 105 3.61 2.09 23.02
N ALA A 106 3.66 1.96 24.35
CA ALA A 106 4.24 0.81 25.04
C ALA A 106 3.49 -0.48 24.73
N GLU A 107 2.19 -0.40 24.46
CA GLU A 107 1.31 -1.52 24.14
C GLU A 107 1.06 -1.72 22.64
N SER A 108 1.77 -0.99 21.76
CA SER A 108 1.76 -1.19 20.30
C SER A 108 2.04 -2.64 19.85
N TRP A 109 2.73 -3.44 20.68
CA TRP A 109 2.93 -4.87 20.42
C TRP A 109 1.63 -5.67 20.42
N ARG A 110 0.52 -5.14 20.93
CA ARG A 110 -0.78 -5.80 20.87
C ARG A 110 -1.31 -5.92 19.45
N VAL A 111 -0.95 -4.99 18.56
CA VAL A 111 -1.41 -4.94 17.17
C VAL A 111 -0.65 -5.95 16.31
N PRO A 112 -1.30 -7.00 15.77
CA PRO A 112 -0.74 -7.81 14.68
C PRO A 112 -0.70 -7.04 13.36
N ARG A 113 0.43 -7.14 12.65
CA ARG A 113 0.49 -6.73 11.24
C ARG A 113 -0.31 -7.70 10.41
N ARG A 114 -1.42 -7.23 9.84
CA ARG A 114 -2.26 -8.04 8.97
C ARG A 114 -1.53 -8.35 7.66
N LEU A 115 -1.56 -9.59 7.19
CA LEU A 115 -0.88 -10.03 5.97
C LEU A 115 -1.31 -9.24 4.73
N GLN A 116 -2.61 -8.98 4.60
CA GLN A 116 -3.20 -8.22 3.49
C GLN A 116 -2.63 -6.78 3.39
N TRP A 117 -2.21 -6.18 4.51
CA TRP A 117 -1.56 -4.86 4.51
C TRP A 117 -0.17 -4.86 3.85
N LYS A 118 0.35 -6.02 3.43
CA LYS A 118 1.55 -6.11 2.60
C LYS A 118 1.25 -6.00 1.10
N PHE A 119 0.01 -6.13 0.65
CA PHE A 119 -0.33 -6.12 -0.78
C PHE A 119 -0.68 -4.72 -1.29
N SER A 120 0.08 -4.18 -2.24
CA SER A 120 -0.04 -2.78 -2.71
C SER A 120 -1.44 -2.42 -3.22
N SER A 121 -2.12 -3.38 -3.85
CA SER A 121 -3.48 -3.23 -4.37
C SER A 121 -4.56 -3.13 -3.29
N ILE A 122 -4.26 -3.54 -2.04
CA ILE A 122 -5.14 -3.39 -0.89
C ILE A 122 -4.78 -2.08 -0.18
N ARG A 123 -5.68 -1.11 -0.26
CA ARG A 123 -5.50 0.24 0.27
C ARG A 123 -6.45 0.56 1.42
N GLY A 124 -7.61 -0.11 1.48
CA GLY A 124 -8.53 -0.03 2.60
C GLY A 124 -8.23 -1.04 3.72
N CYS A 125 -8.66 -0.70 4.93
CA CYS A 125 -8.87 -1.66 6.00
C CYS A 125 -10.26 -2.28 5.86
N PRO A 126 -10.39 -3.62 5.73
CA PRO A 126 -11.69 -4.25 5.58
C PRO A 126 -12.55 -4.16 6.87
N GLU A 127 -11.93 -3.98 8.03
CA GLU A 127 -12.64 -3.91 9.32
C GLU A 127 -13.22 -2.52 9.60
N HIS A 128 -12.49 -1.46 9.22
CA HIS A 128 -12.85 -0.09 9.57
C HIS A 128 -13.26 0.76 8.36
N GLY A 129 -13.18 0.22 7.14
CA GLY A 129 -13.57 0.95 5.92
C GLY A 129 -12.79 2.26 5.75
N CYS A 130 -11.52 2.30 6.14
CA CYS A 130 -10.66 3.48 6.06
C CYS A 130 -9.36 3.20 5.31
N MET A 131 -8.71 4.24 4.79
CA MET A 131 -7.43 4.12 4.10
C MET A 131 -6.32 3.70 5.06
N LEU A 132 -5.46 2.79 4.61
CA LEU A 132 -4.23 2.44 5.32
C LEU A 132 -3.22 3.59 5.21
N VAL A 133 -2.59 3.93 6.33
CA VAL A 133 -1.51 4.91 6.37
C VAL A 133 -0.18 4.21 6.26
N THR A 134 0.76 4.83 5.57
CA THR A 134 2.11 4.32 5.39
C THR A 134 3.03 4.96 6.43
N LEU A 135 3.77 4.14 7.17
CA LEU A 135 4.77 4.63 8.12
C LEU A 135 5.99 5.17 7.36
N PRO A 136 6.70 6.17 7.93
CA PRO A 136 7.96 6.64 7.38
C PRO A 136 8.96 5.49 7.14
N PRO A 137 9.69 5.49 6.01
CA PRO A 137 10.63 4.42 5.70
C PRO A 137 11.82 4.43 6.66
N GLU A 138 12.28 3.23 7.04
CA GLU A 138 13.52 3.08 7.81
C GLU A 138 14.76 3.08 6.92
N LYS A 139 15.88 3.55 7.47
CA LYS A 139 17.19 3.57 6.78
C LYS A 139 17.70 2.16 6.48
N PHE A 140 17.48 1.22 7.40
CA PHE A 140 17.96 -0.15 7.25
C PHE A 140 16.80 -1.12 7.07
N SER A 141 16.98 -2.07 6.14
CA SER A 141 15.97 -3.08 5.80
C SER A 141 15.62 -4.01 6.99
N LYS A 142 16.55 -4.17 7.93
CA LYS A 142 16.36 -4.96 9.15
C LYS A 142 15.34 -4.30 10.09
N ASP A 143 15.38 -2.98 10.20
CA ASP A 143 14.47 -2.18 11.04
C ASP A 143 13.10 -2.09 10.35
N ALA A 144 13.08 -1.93 9.02
CA ALA A 144 11.88 -1.94 8.20
C ALA A 144 11.04 -3.24 8.30
N ARG A 145 11.64 -4.35 8.75
CA ARG A 145 10.95 -5.63 8.99
C ARG A 145 10.36 -5.74 10.39
N ASP A 146 10.84 -4.94 11.34
CA ASP A 146 10.38 -4.92 12.73
C ASP A 146 9.13 -4.04 12.85
N PHE A 147 7.97 -4.68 12.74
CA PHE A 147 6.68 -4.00 12.69
C PHE A 147 6.33 -3.28 13.99
N SER A 148 6.37 -3.97 15.12
CA SER A 148 6.04 -3.44 16.44
C SER A 148 7.01 -2.35 16.86
N ALA A 149 8.31 -2.46 16.53
CA ALA A 149 9.26 -1.37 16.79
C ALA A 149 8.93 -0.11 15.98
N GLN A 150 8.61 -0.24 14.69
CA GLN A 150 8.18 0.90 13.85
C GLN A 150 6.85 1.50 14.33
N LEU A 151 5.87 0.65 14.67
CA LEU A 151 4.58 1.12 15.17
C LEU A 151 4.75 1.87 16.49
N ARG A 152 5.59 1.36 17.41
CA ARG A 152 5.94 2.04 18.66
C ARG A 152 6.56 3.40 18.39
N LYS A 153 7.55 3.47 17.50
CA LYS A 153 8.27 4.70 17.13
C LYS A 153 7.35 5.77 16.54
N HIS A 154 6.37 5.35 15.73
CA HIS A 154 5.45 6.25 15.03
C HIS A 154 4.04 6.29 15.64
N TYR A 155 3.86 5.77 16.85
CA TYR A 155 2.53 5.56 17.45
C TYR A 155 1.70 6.85 17.50
N GLY A 156 2.27 7.92 18.07
CA GLY A 156 1.59 9.23 18.17
C GLY A 156 1.13 9.74 16.80
N TRP A 157 2.03 9.74 15.82
CA TRP A 157 1.72 10.13 14.45
C TRP A 157 0.59 9.28 13.83
N VAL A 158 0.58 7.96 14.08
CA VAL A 158 -0.46 7.06 13.56
C VAL A 158 -1.82 7.34 14.18
N VAL A 159 -1.90 7.51 15.51
CA VAL A 159 -3.17 7.77 16.20
C VAL A 159 -3.71 9.19 15.92
N ASP A 160 -2.86 10.10 15.48
CA ASP A 160 -3.26 11.44 15.02
C ASP A 160 -3.74 11.46 13.56
N GLN A 161 -3.58 10.38 12.80
CA GLN A 161 -4.03 10.35 11.40
C GLN A 161 -5.55 10.40 11.29
N PRO A 162 -6.12 11.26 10.42
CA PRO A 162 -7.56 11.32 10.26
C PRO A 162 -8.12 10.03 9.66
N MET A 163 -9.35 9.68 10.05
CA MET A 163 -10.09 8.59 9.42
C MET A 163 -10.54 9.01 8.02
N ILE A 164 -9.72 8.72 7.02
CA ILE A 164 -10.11 8.85 5.63
C ILE A 164 -10.87 7.59 5.26
N HIS A 165 -12.18 7.67 5.09
CA HIS A 165 -12.96 6.52 4.63
C HIS A 165 -12.33 5.95 3.34
N ALA A 166 -12.45 4.64 3.13
CA ALA A 166 -12.15 3.90 1.91
C ALA A 166 -13.42 3.11 1.56
N GLY A 167 -13.96 3.29 0.35
CA GLY A 167 -15.09 2.45 -0.06
C GLY A 167 -14.64 0.99 -0.09
N HIS A 168 -15.51 0.06 0.30
CA HIS A 168 -15.19 -1.37 0.18
C HIS A 168 -15.09 -1.71 -1.31
N SER A 169 -13.88 -1.95 -1.80
CA SER A 169 -13.66 -2.38 -3.16
C SER A 169 -13.85 -3.90 -3.26
N PRO A 170 -14.80 -4.41 -4.06
CA PRO A 170 -14.87 -5.81 -4.46
C PRO A 170 -13.53 -6.44 -4.84
N LEU A 171 -12.62 -5.69 -5.48
CA LEU A 171 -11.29 -6.20 -5.79
C LEU A 171 -10.47 -6.42 -4.52
N GLU A 172 -10.45 -5.45 -3.60
CA GLU A 172 -9.72 -5.59 -2.33
C GLU A 172 -10.29 -6.72 -1.47
N GLN A 173 -11.62 -6.89 -1.45
CA GLN A 173 -12.28 -7.99 -0.78
C GLN A 173 -11.89 -9.34 -1.40
N TYR A 174 -11.97 -9.44 -2.74
CA TYR A 174 -11.56 -10.62 -3.47
C TYR A 174 -10.09 -10.98 -3.20
N LEU A 175 -9.18 -10.00 -3.24
CA LEU A 175 -7.77 -10.22 -2.95
C LEU A 175 -7.57 -10.66 -1.49
N THR A 176 -8.26 -10.04 -0.55
CA THR A 176 -8.20 -10.39 0.89
C THR A 176 -8.66 -11.82 1.12
N ASP A 177 -9.82 -12.21 0.56
CA ASP A 177 -10.33 -13.57 0.64
C ASP A 177 -9.33 -14.54 0.01
N ARG A 178 -8.76 -14.19 -1.14
CA ARG A 178 -7.78 -15.05 -1.79
C ARG A 178 -6.49 -15.21 -0.97
N ILE A 179 -6.04 -14.16 -0.31
CA ILE A 179 -4.84 -14.14 0.55
C ILE A 179 -5.04 -14.94 1.85
N LEU A 180 -6.23 -14.91 2.44
CA LEU A 180 -6.48 -15.52 3.76
C LEU A 180 -7.11 -16.91 3.64
N LYS A 181 -8.06 -17.10 2.72
CA LYS A 181 -8.85 -18.32 2.55
C LYS A 181 -8.29 -19.24 1.46
N GLY A 182 -7.63 -18.68 0.44
CA GLY A 182 -7.04 -19.45 -0.67
C GLY A 182 -7.77 -19.25 -1.98
N ARG A 183 -7.44 -20.07 -2.98
CA ARG A 183 -8.12 -20.04 -4.28
C ARG A 183 -9.58 -20.47 -4.11
N GLY A 184 -10.47 -19.77 -4.80
CA GLY A 184 -11.84 -20.23 -5.01
C GLY A 184 -11.94 -21.06 -6.29
N ASP A 185 -13.18 -21.30 -6.72
CA ASP A 185 -13.50 -22.13 -7.89
C ASP A 185 -13.90 -21.32 -9.14
N ARG A 186 -13.76 -19.99 -9.12
CA ARG A 186 -14.13 -19.15 -10.27
C ARG A 186 -13.08 -19.24 -11.36
N TRP A 187 -13.44 -18.88 -12.59
CA TRP A 187 -12.49 -18.85 -13.72
C TRP A 187 -11.27 -17.96 -13.42
N ILE A 188 -11.47 -16.84 -12.72
CA ILE A 188 -10.42 -15.90 -12.30
C ILE A 188 -9.49 -16.50 -11.24
N ASP A 189 -9.95 -17.54 -10.53
CA ASP A 189 -9.18 -18.31 -9.56
C ASP A 189 -8.11 -19.20 -10.21
N ARG A 190 -8.18 -19.38 -11.54
CA ARG A 190 -7.14 -20.06 -12.33
C ARG A 190 -5.90 -19.21 -12.56
N LEU A 191 -6.06 -17.89 -12.64
CA LEU A 191 -4.96 -16.94 -12.81
C LEU A 191 -4.17 -16.77 -11.50
N GLU A 192 -2.87 -16.47 -11.57
CA GLU A 192 -2.08 -16.16 -10.36
C GLU A 192 -2.55 -14.86 -9.70
N LEU A 193 -2.43 -14.76 -8.37
CA LEU A 193 -2.85 -13.58 -7.61
C LEU A 193 -2.28 -12.26 -8.16
N ASN A 194 -1.00 -12.22 -8.53
CA ASN A 194 -0.38 -11.00 -9.10
C ASN A 194 -0.99 -10.61 -10.43
N VAL A 195 -1.28 -11.61 -11.27
CA VAL A 195 -1.85 -11.41 -12.60
C VAL A 195 -3.24 -10.82 -12.45
N VAL A 196 -4.07 -11.39 -11.58
CA VAL A 196 -5.42 -10.86 -11.31
C VAL A 196 -5.34 -9.44 -10.76
N SER A 197 -4.53 -9.22 -9.73
CA SER A 197 -4.37 -7.90 -9.10
C SER A 197 -3.97 -6.84 -10.13
N ARG A 198 -2.95 -7.13 -10.94
CA ARG A 198 -2.44 -6.18 -11.93
C ARG A 198 -3.40 -5.98 -13.09
N ALA A 199 -4.02 -7.04 -13.60
CA ALA A 199 -4.99 -6.95 -14.69
C ALA A 199 -6.19 -6.09 -14.29
N CYS A 200 -6.75 -6.31 -13.09
CA CYS A 200 -7.86 -5.51 -12.58
C CYS A 200 -7.46 -4.03 -12.37
N GLU A 201 -6.26 -3.76 -11.86
CA GLU A 201 -5.77 -2.38 -11.73
C GLU A 201 -5.60 -1.68 -13.09
N VAL A 202 -4.97 -2.35 -14.06
CA VAL A 202 -4.71 -1.76 -15.39
C VAL A 202 -6.01 -1.57 -16.14
N LEU A 203 -6.92 -2.54 -16.10
CA LEU A 203 -8.23 -2.45 -16.72
C LEU A 203 -9.08 -1.35 -16.07
N GLY A 204 -9.12 -1.31 -14.74
CA GLY A 204 -9.85 -0.26 -14.01
C GLY A 204 -9.32 1.13 -14.35
N LEU A 205 -7.99 1.28 -14.46
CA LEU A 205 -7.39 2.52 -14.94
C LEU A 205 -7.82 2.85 -16.37
N ARG A 206 -7.80 1.88 -17.29
CA ARG A 206 -8.21 2.14 -18.68
C ARG A 206 -9.65 2.56 -18.78
N ILE A 207 -10.53 1.89 -18.07
CA ILE A 207 -11.95 2.23 -18.09
C ILE A 207 -12.18 3.60 -17.46
N ALA A 208 -11.50 3.93 -16.36
CA ALA A 208 -11.57 5.27 -15.81
C ALA A 208 -11.09 6.29 -16.84
N VAL A 209 -9.90 6.10 -17.40
CA VAL A 209 -9.30 6.98 -18.40
C VAL A 209 -10.25 7.15 -19.61
N ASP A 210 -10.74 6.06 -20.20
CA ASP A 210 -11.65 6.08 -21.35
C ASP A 210 -13.02 6.69 -21.02
N ALA A 211 -13.61 6.38 -19.86
CA ALA A 211 -14.87 6.99 -19.39
C ALA A 211 -14.71 8.51 -19.15
N TYR A 212 -13.54 8.95 -18.69
CA TYR A 212 -13.21 10.38 -18.54
C TYR A 212 -12.79 11.05 -19.87
N HIS A 213 -12.40 10.28 -20.89
CA HIS A 213 -12.06 10.80 -22.22
C HIS A 213 -13.28 11.16 -23.10
N HIS A 214 -14.51 10.98 -22.62
CA HIS A 214 -15.69 11.60 -23.25
C HIS A 214 -15.78 13.12 -23.00
N ARG A 215 -14.82 13.76 -22.32
CA ARG A 215 -14.65 15.22 -22.29
C ARG A 215 -13.35 15.62 -22.99
N ALA A 216 -13.46 16.57 -23.91
CA ALA A 216 -12.33 17.18 -24.61
C ALA A 216 -11.40 17.91 -23.62
N HIS A 217 -10.37 17.22 -23.13
CA HIS A 217 -9.29 17.82 -22.37
C HIS A 217 -8.15 18.19 -23.33
N ARG A 218 -8.09 19.47 -23.71
CA ARG A 218 -6.91 20.03 -24.40
C ARG A 218 -5.62 19.63 -23.67
N GLY A 219 -4.70 18.99 -24.36
CA GLY A 219 -3.32 18.73 -23.88
C GLY A 219 -3.01 17.30 -23.41
N LEU A 220 -3.94 16.33 -23.55
CA LEU A 220 -3.69 14.91 -23.25
C LEU A 220 -3.91 13.97 -24.45
N GLU A 221 -4.14 14.52 -25.65
CA GLU A 221 -4.51 13.81 -26.88
C GLU A 221 -3.50 12.73 -27.35
N TYR A 222 -2.30 12.67 -26.74
CA TYR A 222 -1.23 11.74 -27.10
C TYR A 222 -0.59 11.06 -25.89
N ALA A 223 -1.15 11.22 -24.69
CA ALA A 223 -0.57 10.62 -23.49
C ALA A 223 -0.80 9.11 -23.54
N THR A 224 0.28 8.33 -23.60
CA THR A 224 0.11 6.89 -23.45
C THR A 224 -0.38 6.59 -22.04
N PRO A 225 -1.01 5.45 -21.80
CA PRO A 225 -1.69 5.23 -20.53
C PRO A 225 -0.71 4.95 -19.38
N VAL A 226 0.54 4.65 -19.73
CA VAL A 226 1.70 4.67 -18.84
C VAL A 226 2.09 6.11 -18.47
N ASP A 227 2.06 7.05 -19.42
CA ASP A 227 2.35 8.46 -19.15
C ASP A 227 1.26 9.12 -18.29
N THR A 228 0.00 8.77 -18.57
CA THR A 228 -1.14 9.19 -17.75
C THR A 228 -1.05 8.62 -16.34
N TRP A 229 -0.65 7.35 -16.19
CA TRP A 229 -0.38 6.74 -14.88
C TRP A 229 0.72 7.47 -14.11
N ASN A 230 1.87 7.71 -14.75
CA ASN A 230 2.99 8.39 -14.12
C ASN A 230 2.61 9.80 -13.70
N ARG A 231 1.82 10.53 -14.50
CA ARG A 231 1.30 11.86 -14.15
C ARG A 231 0.32 11.84 -13.00
N LEU A 232 -0.65 10.92 -12.99
CA LEU A 232 -1.61 10.80 -11.88
C LEU A 232 -0.91 10.41 -10.57
N MET A 233 0.05 9.49 -10.64
CA MET A 233 0.86 9.09 -9.49
C MET A 233 1.78 10.23 -9.02
N ALA A 234 2.30 11.08 -9.91
CA ALA A 234 3.08 12.26 -9.54
C ALA A 234 2.22 13.38 -8.92
N LEU A 235 1.00 13.58 -9.41
CA LEU A 235 0.09 14.63 -8.94
C LEU A 235 -0.57 14.29 -7.60
N TYR A 236 -1.02 13.05 -7.44
CA TYR A 236 -1.83 12.65 -6.29
C TYR A 236 -1.10 11.69 -5.34
N GLY A 237 -0.02 11.04 -5.78
CA GLY A 237 0.64 9.99 -5.00
C GLY A 237 -0.17 8.69 -4.84
N HIS A 238 -1.42 8.67 -5.33
CA HIS A 238 -2.37 7.56 -5.31
C HIS A 238 -3.46 7.75 -6.37
N ILE A 239 -4.26 6.72 -6.64
CA ILE A 239 -5.43 6.82 -7.54
C ILE A 239 -6.59 7.49 -6.78
N PRO A 240 -7.20 8.56 -7.30
CA PRO A 240 -8.35 9.22 -6.66
C PRO A 240 -9.54 8.30 -6.44
N ARG A 241 -10.27 8.51 -5.35
CA ARG A 241 -11.39 7.67 -4.87
C ARG A 241 -12.51 7.48 -5.90
N THR A 242 -12.76 8.49 -6.75
CA THR A 242 -13.72 8.42 -7.87
C THR A 242 -13.33 7.40 -8.94
N MET A 243 -12.03 7.12 -9.13
CA MET A 243 -11.55 6.10 -10.08
C MET A 243 -11.56 4.68 -9.51
N ALA A 244 -11.55 4.52 -8.17
CA ALA A 244 -11.57 3.20 -7.52
C ALA A 244 -12.96 2.53 -7.56
N CYS A 245 -14.04 3.32 -7.57
CA CYS A 245 -15.42 2.82 -7.58
C CYS A 245 -15.84 2.15 -8.92
N LEU A 246 -15.23 2.55 -10.05
CA LEU A 246 -15.54 1.94 -11.35
C LEU A 246 -14.94 0.53 -11.51
N GLY A 247 -13.80 0.26 -10.85
CA GLY A 247 -13.22 -1.08 -10.81
C GLY A 247 -14.05 -2.09 -10.01
N SER A 248 -14.85 -1.61 -9.04
CA SER A 248 -15.69 -2.46 -8.19
C SER A 248 -16.98 -2.94 -8.85
N GLU A 249 -17.62 -2.13 -9.69
CA GLU A 249 -18.84 -2.53 -10.41
C GLU A 249 -18.57 -3.65 -11.43
N MET A 250 -17.34 -3.74 -11.93
CA MET A 250 -16.96 -4.76 -12.91
C MET A 250 -16.73 -6.16 -12.35
N LEU A 251 -16.42 -6.34 -11.06
CA LEU A 251 -16.54 -7.68 -10.48
C LEU A 251 -18.00 -8.14 -10.54
N GLY A 252 -19.00 -7.26 -10.45
CA GLY A 252 -20.39 -7.59 -10.75
C GLY A 252 -20.56 -8.11 -12.19
N ILE A 253 -19.97 -7.44 -13.17
CA ILE A 253 -20.03 -7.79 -14.59
C ILE A 253 -19.28 -9.10 -14.91
N TRP A 254 -18.18 -9.41 -14.20
CA TRP A 254 -17.39 -10.63 -14.41
C TRP A 254 -17.74 -11.81 -13.48
N VAL A 255 -18.50 -11.58 -12.39
CA VAL A 255 -18.82 -12.59 -11.35
C VAL A 255 -20.29 -13.04 -11.38
N GLY A 256 -21.22 -12.38 -12.09
CA GLY A 256 -22.57 -12.95 -12.26
C GLY A 256 -23.54 -12.20 -13.20
N ASN A 257 -24.13 -12.96 -14.14
CA ASN A 257 -25.46 -12.83 -14.80
C ASN A 257 -26.06 -11.45 -15.16
N ALA A 258 -25.29 -10.41 -15.44
CA ALA A 258 -25.83 -9.12 -15.89
C ALA A 258 -25.36 -8.73 -17.31
N TRP A 259 -25.63 -9.58 -18.29
CA TRP A 259 -25.47 -9.22 -19.73
C TRP A 259 -26.72 -8.55 -20.33
N GLN A 260 -27.76 -8.24 -19.55
CA GLN A 260 -29.04 -7.75 -20.08
C GLN A 260 -29.39 -6.28 -19.82
N SER A 261 -28.54 -5.46 -19.19
CA SER A 261 -28.92 -4.06 -18.89
C SER A 261 -27.87 -3.00 -19.23
N VAL A 262 -27.14 -3.16 -20.33
CA VAL A 262 -26.26 -2.11 -20.88
C VAL A 262 -27.08 -0.97 -21.54
N GLY A 263 -28.41 -1.01 -21.49
CA GLY A 263 -29.29 -0.11 -22.24
C GLY A 263 -29.81 1.16 -21.54
N SER A 264 -29.70 1.33 -20.22
CA SER A 264 -30.30 2.52 -19.57
C SER A 264 -29.70 2.86 -18.20
N TRP A 265 -28.66 3.69 -18.16
CA TRP A 265 -28.27 4.37 -16.92
C TRP A 265 -28.13 5.87 -17.18
N ASN A 266 -29.16 6.59 -16.77
CA ASN A 266 -29.27 8.04 -16.87
C ASN A 266 -28.65 8.64 -15.59
N CYS A 267 -27.37 9.04 -15.66
CA CYS A 267 -26.70 9.74 -14.55
C CYS A 267 -27.13 11.21 -14.52
N ASN A 268 -28.11 11.53 -13.67
CA ASN A 268 -28.53 12.91 -13.42
C ASN A 268 -27.45 13.67 -12.62
N PRO A 269 -26.82 14.74 -13.16
CA PRO A 269 -25.74 15.46 -12.49
C PRO A 269 -26.32 16.56 -11.58
N GLY A 270 -26.77 16.17 -10.39
CA GLY A 270 -27.52 17.06 -9.49
C GLY A 270 -26.95 17.17 -8.07
N SER A 271 -25.66 17.48 -7.90
CA SER A 271 -25.16 18.01 -6.62
C SER A 271 -23.88 18.84 -6.83
N ARG A 272 -24.06 20.15 -7.04
CA ARG A 272 -22.98 21.14 -7.04
C ARG A 272 -22.50 21.35 -5.59
N ALA A 273 -21.31 20.86 -5.26
CA ALA A 273 -20.49 21.47 -4.22
C ALA A 273 -19.48 22.40 -4.92
N ALA A 274 -19.49 23.67 -4.55
CA ALA A 274 -18.76 24.74 -5.21
C ALA A 274 -17.24 24.61 -4.98
N GLU A 275 -16.49 24.31 -6.04
CA GLU A 275 -15.02 24.46 -6.05
C GLU A 275 -14.64 25.77 -6.75
N ARG A 276 -13.89 26.63 -6.04
CA ARG A 276 -13.33 27.88 -6.59
C ARG A 276 -12.22 27.55 -7.61
N PRO A 277 -12.11 28.29 -8.73
CA PRO A 277 -11.06 28.03 -9.71
C PRO A 277 -9.69 28.46 -9.20
N ILE A 278 -8.72 27.55 -9.29
CA ILE A 278 -7.29 27.79 -9.03
C ILE A 278 -6.69 28.52 -10.24
N ARG A 279 -6.01 29.64 -10.00
CA ARG A 279 -5.36 30.52 -10.99
C ARG A 279 -4.09 29.83 -11.54
N ALA A 280 -3.95 29.75 -12.86
CA ALA A 280 -2.76 29.22 -13.53
C ALA A 280 -1.55 30.20 -13.43
N PRO A 281 -0.30 29.72 -13.35
CA PRO A 281 0.87 30.59 -13.28
C PRO A 281 1.42 30.96 -14.67
N GLY A 282 1.77 32.24 -14.85
CA GLY A 282 2.81 32.67 -15.78
C GLY A 282 2.37 33.58 -16.92
N GLN A 283 2.56 34.90 -16.76
CA GLN A 283 3.05 35.81 -17.80
C GLN A 283 3.82 36.99 -17.15
N PRO A 284 4.84 37.55 -17.81
CA PRO A 284 5.87 38.39 -17.20
C PRO A 284 5.39 39.81 -16.89
N ALA A 285 5.95 40.39 -15.83
CA ALA A 285 5.68 41.76 -15.42
C ALA A 285 6.14 42.76 -16.50
N ARG A 286 5.25 43.70 -16.83
CA ARG A 286 5.53 44.84 -17.71
C ARG A 286 6.62 45.74 -17.12
N ALA A 287 7.46 46.24 -18.02
CA ALA A 287 8.49 47.23 -17.82
C ALA A 287 8.00 48.49 -17.08
N LEU A 288 8.78 48.93 -16.10
CA LEU A 288 8.84 50.31 -15.68
C LEU A 288 10.14 50.90 -16.20
N SER A 289 10.00 51.89 -17.08
CA SER A 289 11.07 52.72 -17.62
C SER A 289 11.59 53.71 -16.58
N ALA A 290 12.90 53.73 -16.32
CA ALA A 290 13.67 54.95 -16.05
C ALA A 290 15.18 54.66 -15.97
N GLY A 291 15.97 55.34 -16.82
CA GLY A 291 17.36 55.73 -16.53
C GLY A 291 18.47 54.74 -16.89
N ASN A 292 19.05 54.91 -18.08
CA ASN A 292 20.46 54.58 -18.36
C ASN A 292 21.30 55.80 -17.96
N PRO A 293 22.52 55.67 -17.39
CA PRO A 293 23.69 55.74 -18.28
C PRO A 293 24.95 54.95 -17.84
N ILE A 294 25.61 54.35 -18.84
CA ILE A 294 27.05 54.45 -19.19
C ILE A 294 28.11 53.83 -18.23
N ALA A 295 29.10 53.18 -18.89
CA ALA A 295 30.49 52.88 -18.51
C ALA A 295 30.74 51.39 -18.21
N GLU A 296 31.35 50.66 -19.15
CA GLU A 296 32.80 50.35 -19.16
C GLU A 296 33.24 49.49 -17.97
N TYR A 297 33.62 48.24 -18.23
CA TYR A 297 35.04 47.84 -18.22
C TYR A 297 35.17 46.37 -18.61
N GLN A 298 36.04 46.12 -19.59
CA GLN A 298 36.45 44.80 -20.03
C GLN A 298 37.42 44.17 -19.02
N ASP A 299 37.23 42.86 -18.83
CA ASP A 299 38.27 41.83 -18.95
C ASP A 299 39.46 41.80 -17.94
N ARG A 300 39.87 40.55 -17.71
CA ARG A 300 41.20 40.07 -17.31
C ARG A 300 41.49 39.68 -15.86
N THR A 301 41.86 38.40 -15.81
CA THR A 301 42.90 37.74 -14.99
C THR A 301 42.52 37.46 -13.54
N ALA A 302 42.27 36.20 -13.17
CA ALA A 302 43.26 35.12 -12.99
C ALA A 302 44.28 35.42 -11.88
N ASN A 303 44.06 34.84 -10.69
CA ASN A 303 45.03 34.04 -9.93
C ASN A 303 44.45 33.67 -8.56
N VAL A 304 44.35 32.38 -8.24
CA VAL A 304 45.31 31.66 -7.38
C VAL A 304 45.29 32.17 -5.93
N ARG A 305 44.36 31.66 -5.12
CA ARG A 305 44.59 30.73 -3.98
C ARG A 305 43.29 30.47 -3.25
#